data_AF-A0A957FQI8-F1
#
_entry.id   AF-A0A957FQI8-F1
#
_cell.length_a   1.000
_cell.length_b   1.000
_cell.length_c   1.000
_cell.angle_alpha   90.00
_cell.angle_beta   90.00
_cell.angle_gamma   90.00
#
_symmetry.space_group_name_H-M   'P 1'
#
loop_
_entity.id
_entity.type
_entity.pdbx_description
1 polymer ?
#
loop_
_entity_poly.entity_id
_entity_poly.type
_entity_poly.pdbx_seq_one_letter_code
_entity_poly.pdbx_strand_id
1 'polypeptide(L)'
;TSNLLSDDVLASHQLVTQTVAKRDVDVFATMLFPYSRDWSANQITLLDHQLFWDRTPLGLWAAPQLIDTDPEVMLAPDLQTAVVTTEMPTIIEISDTMTETVMLLATAVYANNDGQWQLAPPDADTFWGQTRTAQGDYVRLSYPERDTAVGHRLVADLDTLLADLCRLPDVTCPPNFQLRLTLDSDESRLLALERDFRTIFPRRGSDNSISLSLPAPTLVGLPLDEAGYAALLRGYGGWITAVLYTEFNRSQQPNYQTIKQTLAQLDLRPPPLFRERPWQAQTPAPIPLPEQNLLMICYPNSETPQVWHYDLAKSVWREETAVLAAQTSGILRQQVRWPGLAPLPDDSGAVIQFNEFDENGERSVLFLWQDGQARVISSMSPENLW
;
A
#
# COMPACT_ATOMS: atom_id res chain seq x y z
N THR A 1 -37.54 11.49 -19.46
CA THR A 1 -36.28 12.26 -19.53
C THR A 1 -35.35 11.89 -18.41
N SER A 2 -35.80 11.83 -17.14
CA SER A 2 -34.95 11.40 -16.00
C SER A 2 -34.27 10.04 -16.21
N ASN A 3 -35.01 9.01 -16.64
CA ASN A 3 -34.42 7.68 -16.85
C ASN A 3 -33.33 7.67 -17.93
N LEU A 4 -33.50 8.43 -19.02
CA LEU A 4 -32.49 8.51 -20.09
C LEU A 4 -31.18 9.13 -19.59
N LEU A 5 -31.26 10.18 -18.75
CA LEU A 5 -30.06 10.79 -18.17
C LEU A 5 -29.36 9.86 -17.17
N SER A 6 -30.12 9.12 -16.37
CA SER A 6 -29.56 8.10 -15.48
C SER A 6 -28.86 6.99 -16.29
N ASP A 7 -29.45 6.54 -17.39
CA ASP A 7 -28.85 5.56 -18.29
C ASP A 7 -27.53 6.07 -18.90
N ASP A 8 -27.48 7.35 -19.30
CA ASP A 8 -26.25 7.97 -19.82
C ASP A 8 -25.15 8.05 -18.75
N VAL A 9 -25.49 8.41 -17.51
CA VAL A 9 -24.54 8.40 -16.38
C VAL A 9 -24.02 6.99 -16.10
N LEU A 10 -24.92 5.98 -16.11
CA LEU A 10 -24.54 4.58 -15.92
C LEU A 10 -23.60 4.09 -17.03
N ALA A 11 -23.86 4.47 -18.29
CA ALA A 11 -22.98 4.14 -19.40
C ALA A 11 -21.57 4.71 -19.21
N SER A 12 -21.45 5.98 -18.79
CA SER A 12 -20.17 6.58 -18.43
C SER A 12 -19.49 5.87 -17.25
N HIS A 13 -20.26 5.48 -16.22
CA HIS A 13 -19.73 4.77 -15.06
C HIS A 13 -19.21 3.36 -15.40
N GLN A 14 -19.94 2.63 -16.24
CA GLN A 14 -19.49 1.34 -16.75
C GLN A 14 -18.20 1.48 -17.56
N LEU A 15 -18.09 2.52 -18.38
CA LEU A 15 -16.88 2.77 -19.16
C LEU A 15 -15.68 3.09 -18.27
N VAL A 16 -15.85 3.94 -17.23
CA VAL A 16 -14.82 4.18 -16.20
C VAL A 16 -14.41 2.87 -15.51
N THR A 17 -15.38 2.04 -15.11
CA THR A 17 -15.09 0.78 -14.42
C THR A 17 -14.31 -0.18 -15.32
N GLN A 18 -14.67 -0.26 -16.60
CA GLN A 18 -13.97 -1.09 -17.59
C GLN A 18 -12.56 -0.59 -17.89
N THR A 19 -12.35 0.72 -18.02
CA THR A 19 -11.01 1.28 -18.28
C THR A 19 -10.10 1.11 -17.07
N VAL A 20 -10.63 1.27 -15.85
CA VAL A 20 -9.90 0.98 -14.61
C VAL A 20 -9.50 -0.49 -14.53
N ALA A 21 -10.44 -1.41 -14.82
CA ALA A 21 -10.16 -2.85 -14.82
C ALA A 21 -9.08 -3.25 -15.85
N LYS A 22 -9.07 -2.59 -17.01
CA LYS A 22 -8.08 -2.80 -18.08
C LYS A 22 -6.78 -2.01 -17.89
N ARG A 23 -6.75 -1.05 -16.96
CA ARG A 23 -5.66 -0.09 -16.75
C ARG A 23 -5.33 0.72 -18.01
N ASP A 24 -6.36 1.08 -18.75
CA ASP A 24 -6.23 1.89 -19.96
C ASP A 24 -6.20 3.37 -19.57
N VAL A 25 -5.01 3.88 -19.24
CA VAL A 25 -4.80 5.25 -18.75
C VAL A 25 -5.22 6.29 -19.79
N ASP A 26 -4.94 6.03 -21.06
CA ASP A 26 -5.25 6.97 -22.16
C ASP A 26 -6.77 7.15 -22.30
N VAL A 27 -7.53 6.05 -22.34
CA VAL A 27 -8.99 6.14 -22.41
C VAL A 27 -9.55 6.69 -21.10
N PHE A 28 -9.04 6.25 -19.94
CA PHE A 28 -9.48 6.75 -18.65
C PHE A 28 -9.34 8.27 -18.52
N ALA A 29 -8.22 8.85 -18.98
CA ALA A 29 -8.00 10.29 -18.96
C ALA A 29 -9.06 11.08 -19.76
N THR A 30 -9.65 10.51 -20.81
CA THR A 30 -10.74 11.15 -21.57
C THR A 30 -12.07 11.18 -20.82
N MET A 31 -12.22 10.34 -19.78
CA MET A 31 -13.41 10.26 -18.94
C MET A 31 -13.39 11.24 -17.76
N LEU A 32 -12.26 11.92 -17.53
CA LEU A 32 -12.10 12.85 -16.42
C LEU A 32 -12.56 14.26 -16.78
N PHE A 33 -13.18 14.93 -15.82
CA PHE A 33 -13.64 16.30 -15.98
C PHE A 33 -12.44 17.26 -16.17
N PRO A 34 -12.41 18.08 -17.24
CA PRO A 34 -11.19 18.79 -17.64
C PRO A 34 -10.84 20.01 -16.78
N TYR A 35 -11.78 20.52 -15.99
CA TYR A 35 -11.62 21.79 -15.27
C TYR A 35 -10.95 21.65 -13.89
N SER A 36 -10.54 20.45 -13.47
CA SER A 36 -9.80 20.21 -12.22
C SER A 36 -8.53 19.41 -12.47
N ARG A 37 -7.46 20.10 -12.89
CA ARG A 37 -6.20 19.45 -13.31
C ARG A 37 -5.55 18.62 -12.21
N ASP A 38 -5.47 19.16 -11.00
CA ASP A 38 -4.79 18.49 -9.88
C ASP A 38 -5.55 17.23 -9.45
N TRP A 39 -6.88 17.32 -9.39
CA TRP A 39 -7.74 16.17 -9.11
C TRP A 39 -7.62 15.11 -10.21
N SER A 40 -7.71 15.49 -11.49
CA SER A 40 -7.58 14.54 -12.60
C SER A 40 -6.19 13.85 -12.62
N ALA A 41 -5.13 14.58 -12.27
CA ALA A 41 -3.79 14.00 -12.12
C ALA A 41 -3.73 12.99 -10.96
N ASN A 42 -4.40 13.26 -9.84
CA ASN A 42 -4.52 12.31 -8.72
C ASN A 42 -5.28 11.05 -9.13
N GLN A 43 -6.37 11.18 -9.88
CA GLN A 43 -7.14 10.04 -10.39
C GLN A 43 -6.30 9.14 -11.30
N ILE A 44 -5.52 9.73 -12.21
CA ILE A 44 -4.59 8.99 -13.08
C ILE A 44 -3.52 8.27 -12.24
N THR A 45 -2.97 8.94 -11.23
CA THR A 45 -1.97 8.35 -10.33
C THR A 45 -2.56 7.19 -9.52
N LEU A 46 -3.79 7.35 -9.01
CA LEU A 46 -4.51 6.27 -8.32
C LEU A 46 -4.75 5.07 -9.25
N LEU A 47 -5.08 5.30 -10.53
CA LEU A 47 -5.22 4.21 -11.51
C LEU A 47 -3.90 3.48 -11.75
N ASP A 48 -2.81 4.22 -11.99
CA ASP A 48 -1.48 3.67 -12.26
C ASP A 48 -0.98 2.81 -11.08
N HIS A 49 -1.26 3.28 -9.86
CA HIS A 49 -0.92 2.59 -8.61
C HIS A 49 -1.95 1.53 -8.19
N GLN A 50 -2.99 1.30 -9.01
CA GLN A 50 -4.08 0.33 -8.77
C GLN A 50 -4.94 0.66 -7.54
N LEU A 51 -4.88 1.88 -7.03
CA LEU A 51 -5.62 2.37 -5.88
C LEU A 51 -6.95 3.05 -6.23
N PHE A 52 -7.37 3.00 -7.50
CA PHE A 52 -8.63 3.61 -7.91
C PHE A 52 -9.84 2.96 -7.19
N TRP A 53 -9.95 1.62 -7.25
CA TRP A 53 -10.94 0.85 -6.49
C TRP A 53 -10.33 0.12 -5.28
N ASP A 54 -9.08 -0.34 -5.38
CA ASP A 54 -8.45 -0.95 -4.23
C ASP A 54 -8.10 0.09 -3.17
N ARG A 55 -8.15 -0.33 -1.92
CA ARG A 55 -7.67 0.44 -0.76
C ARG A 55 -6.63 -0.41 -0.04
N THR A 56 -5.74 -1.03 -0.82
CA THR A 56 -4.79 -2.03 -0.32
C THR A 56 -3.99 -1.53 0.87
N PRO A 57 -3.55 -0.25 0.99
CA PRO A 57 -2.84 0.20 2.17
C PRO A 57 -3.64 0.05 3.47
N LEU A 58 -4.97 0.05 3.40
CA LEU A 58 -5.87 -0.17 4.54
C LEU A 58 -6.24 -1.65 4.76
N GLY A 59 -5.64 -2.58 4.01
CA GLY A 59 -6.00 -4.01 4.06
C GLY A 59 -7.35 -4.31 3.41
N LEU A 60 -7.75 -3.49 2.44
CA LEU A 60 -9.03 -3.56 1.75
C LEU A 60 -8.77 -3.71 0.25
N TRP A 61 -9.13 -4.84 -0.33
CA TRP A 61 -8.91 -5.08 -1.76
C TRP A 61 -10.24 -5.27 -2.47
N ALA A 62 -10.49 -4.52 -3.55
CA ALA A 62 -11.71 -4.68 -4.32
C ALA A 62 -11.74 -6.06 -4.98
N ALA A 63 -12.84 -6.79 -4.81
CA ALA A 63 -13.00 -8.11 -5.42
C ALA A 63 -13.01 -7.96 -6.97
N PRO A 64 -12.39 -8.86 -7.73
CA PRO A 64 -12.34 -8.75 -9.19
C PRO A 64 -13.72 -8.85 -9.86
N GLN A 65 -14.71 -9.42 -9.17
CA GLN A 65 -16.11 -9.44 -9.60
C GLN A 65 -16.83 -8.21 -9.03
N LEU A 66 -16.49 -7.03 -9.54
CA LEU A 66 -17.07 -5.76 -9.11
C LEU A 66 -18.53 -5.54 -9.57
N ILE A 67 -19.19 -6.53 -10.19
CA ILE A 67 -20.27 -6.23 -11.14
C ILE A 67 -21.37 -7.30 -11.10
N ASP A 68 -22.13 -7.37 -10.00
CA ASP A 68 -23.48 -7.95 -10.04
C ASP A 68 -24.52 -7.11 -9.27
N THR A 69 -24.11 -5.92 -8.81
CA THR A 69 -25.00 -4.95 -8.17
C THR A 69 -25.21 -3.77 -9.10
N ASP A 70 -26.47 -3.48 -9.42
CA ASP A 70 -26.84 -2.32 -10.21
C ASP A 70 -26.50 -1.03 -9.45
N PRO A 71 -25.63 -0.16 -9.98
CA PRO A 71 -25.33 1.12 -9.33
C PRO A 71 -26.57 1.99 -9.22
N GLU A 72 -26.71 2.69 -8.10
CA GLU A 72 -27.76 3.69 -7.92
C GLU A 72 -27.27 5.05 -8.45
N VAL A 73 -28.12 5.76 -9.20
CA VAL A 73 -27.82 7.09 -9.74
C VAL A 73 -28.78 8.13 -9.16
N MET A 74 -28.21 9.14 -8.51
CA MET A 74 -28.91 10.31 -8.03
C MET A 74 -28.50 11.54 -8.84
N LEU A 75 -29.42 12.07 -9.65
CA LEU A 75 -29.22 13.31 -10.41
C LEU A 75 -29.48 14.53 -9.52
N ALA A 76 -28.64 15.55 -9.63
CA ALA A 76 -28.89 16.85 -9.02
C ALA A 76 -30.08 17.57 -9.71
N PRO A 77 -30.77 18.51 -9.03
CA PRO A 77 -31.94 19.18 -9.57
C PRO A 77 -31.69 19.97 -10.88
N ASP A 78 -30.45 20.45 -11.08
CA ASP A 78 -30.04 21.16 -12.29
C ASP A 78 -29.66 20.23 -13.46
N LEU A 79 -29.64 18.91 -13.20
CA LEU A 79 -29.24 17.86 -14.12
C LEU A 79 -27.82 18.04 -14.69
N GLN A 80 -26.96 18.79 -13.99
CA GLN A 80 -25.56 19.00 -14.38
C GLN A 80 -24.60 18.10 -13.62
N THR A 81 -25.04 17.55 -12.48
CA THR A 81 -24.23 16.62 -11.68
C THR A 81 -25.04 15.38 -11.33
N ALA A 82 -24.32 14.28 -11.14
CA ALA A 82 -24.89 13.01 -10.70
C ALA A 82 -23.96 12.37 -9.68
N VAL A 83 -24.54 11.70 -8.68
CA VAL A 83 -23.81 10.84 -7.76
C VAL A 83 -24.18 9.40 -8.10
N VAL A 84 -23.17 8.57 -8.33
CA VAL A 84 -23.31 7.13 -8.53
C VAL A 84 -22.80 6.44 -7.27
N THR A 85 -23.63 5.56 -6.69
CA THR A 85 -23.24 4.72 -5.56
C THR A 85 -23.27 3.25 -5.96
N THR A 86 -22.18 2.54 -5.68
CA THR A 86 -21.99 1.15 -6.08
C THR A 86 -21.62 0.33 -4.86
N GLU A 87 -22.34 -0.76 -4.62
CA GLU A 87 -21.94 -1.74 -3.63
C GLU A 87 -20.69 -2.47 -4.12
N MET A 88 -19.62 -2.40 -3.33
CA MET A 88 -18.29 -2.85 -3.67
C MET A 88 -17.90 -4.02 -2.77
N PRO A 89 -17.99 -5.28 -3.27
CA PRO A 89 -17.43 -6.42 -2.55
C PRO A 89 -15.94 -6.21 -2.36
N THR A 90 -15.52 -6.20 -1.10
CA THR A 90 -14.15 -5.91 -0.68
C THR A 90 -13.62 -7.10 0.10
N ILE A 91 -12.53 -7.68 -0.38
CA ILE A 91 -11.84 -8.77 0.28
C ILE A 91 -10.98 -8.19 1.39
N ILE A 92 -10.99 -8.83 2.54
CA ILE A 92 -10.14 -8.55 3.69
C ILE A 92 -9.46 -9.81 4.15
N GLU A 93 -8.31 -9.68 4.79
CA GLU A 93 -7.66 -10.81 5.46
C GLU A 93 -8.10 -10.87 6.93
N ILE A 94 -8.55 -12.03 7.37
CA ILE A 94 -8.96 -12.28 8.77
C ILE A 94 -7.99 -13.21 9.51
N SER A 95 -7.24 -14.06 8.80
CA SER A 95 -6.01 -14.74 9.29
C SER A 95 -4.88 -14.61 8.24
N ASP A 96 -3.70 -15.18 8.48
CA ASP A 96 -2.65 -15.26 7.44
C ASP A 96 -3.04 -16.19 6.27
N THR A 97 -4.07 -17.02 6.46
CA THR A 97 -4.52 -18.04 5.51
C THR A 97 -5.99 -17.93 5.12
N MET A 98 -6.70 -16.96 5.68
CA MET A 98 -8.15 -16.85 5.54
C MET A 98 -8.53 -15.41 5.21
N THR A 99 -9.39 -15.29 4.19
CA THR A 99 -9.99 -14.04 3.76
C THR A 99 -11.50 -14.08 3.95
N GLU A 100 -12.10 -12.90 4.06
CA GLU A 100 -13.55 -12.69 4.07
C GLU A 100 -13.88 -11.61 3.03
N THR A 101 -15.12 -11.62 2.53
CA THR A 101 -15.64 -10.54 1.69
C THR A 101 -16.64 -9.73 2.50
N VAL A 102 -16.40 -8.43 2.59
CA VAL A 102 -17.29 -7.44 3.22
C VAL A 102 -17.83 -6.49 2.16
N MET A 103 -18.91 -5.78 2.47
CA MET A 103 -19.53 -4.85 1.53
C MET A 103 -19.26 -3.40 1.94
N LEU A 104 -18.68 -2.63 1.02
CA LEU A 104 -18.50 -1.18 1.15
C LEU A 104 -19.29 -0.47 0.06
N LEU A 105 -19.75 0.75 0.31
CA LEU A 105 -20.41 1.59 -0.69
C LEU A 105 -19.38 2.56 -1.27
N ALA A 106 -19.02 2.36 -2.54
CA ALA A 106 -18.21 3.30 -3.30
C ALA A 106 -19.08 4.42 -3.85
N THR A 107 -18.58 5.66 -3.85
CA THR A 107 -19.28 6.82 -4.40
C THR A 107 -18.44 7.46 -5.50
N ALA A 108 -19.05 7.78 -6.63
CA ALA A 108 -18.43 8.50 -7.74
C ALA A 108 -19.32 9.70 -8.12
N VAL A 109 -18.71 10.85 -8.40
CA VAL A 109 -19.43 12.04 -8.85
C VAL A 109 -19.17 12.24 -10.34
N TYR A 110 -20.23 12.53 -11.09
CA TYR A 110 -20.18 12.84 -12.50
C TYR A 110 -20.71 14.24 -12.76
N ALA A 111 -20.11 14.93 -13.71
CA ALA A 111 -20.59 16.21 -14.21
C ALA A 111 -20.87 16.12 -15.71
N ASN A 112 -21.94 16.79 -16.15
CA ASN A 112 -22.25 16.94 -17.56
C ASN A 112 -21.37 18.04 -18.16
N ASN A 113 -20.67 17.71 -19.24
CA ASN A 113 -19.83 18.62 -19.99
C ASN A 113 -20.22 18.55 -21.46
N ASP A 114 -20.97 19.54 -21.94
CA ASP A 114 -21.50 19.60 -23.32
C ASP A 114 -22.23 18.32 -23.76
N GLY A 115 -23.02 17.73 -22.86
CA GLY A 115 -23.80 16.52 -23.13
C GLY A 115 -23.05 15.21 -22.85
N GLN A 116 -21.79 15.26 -22.38
CA GLN A 116 -21.03 14.07 -21.98
C GLN A 116 -20.88 14.01 -20.46
N TRP A 117 -21.23 12.88 -19.85
CA TRP A 117 -21.01 12.66 -18.42
C TRP A 117 -19.58 12.20 -18.18
N GLN A 118 -18.83 12.96 -17.39
CA GLN A 118 -17.43 12.71 -17.05
C GLN A 118 -17.26 12.59 -15.54
N LEU A 119 -16.36 11.74 -15.08
CA LEU A 119 -16.00 11.62 -13.67
C LEU A 119 -15.40 12.95 -13.20
N ALA A 120 -15.95 13.50 -12.12
CA ALA A 120 -15.67 14.85 -11.66
C ALA A 120 -15.29 14.86 -10.17
N PRO A 121 -14.51 15.86 -9.71
CA PRO A 121 -14.29 16.05 -8.29
C PRO A 121 -15.63 16.30 -7.57
N PRO A 122 -15.86 15.68 -6.40
CA PRO A 122 -17.00 16.05 -5.59
C PRO A 122 -16.92 17.50 -5.12
N ASP A 123 -18.05 18.21 -5.13
CA ASP A 123 -18.11 19.60 -4.66
C ASP A 123 -17.85 19.71 -3.15
N ALA A 124 -16.98 20.65 -2.76
CA ALA A 124 -16.53 20.78 -1.37
C ALA A 124 -17.68 21.07 -0.39
N ASP A 125 -18.63 21.92 -0.78
CA ASP A 125 -19.66 22.42 0.14
C ASP A 125 -20.91 21.52 0.15
N THR A 126 -21.36 21.08 -1.02
CA THR A 126 -22.64 20.36 -1.17
C THR A 126 -22.49 18.85 -1.05
N PHE A 127 -21.40 18.26 -1.52
CA PHE A 127 -21.21 16.80 -1.46
C PHE A 127 -20.71 16.36 -0.08
N TRP A 128 -19.66 17.02 0.43
CA TRP A 128 -19.01 16.67 1.70
C TRP A 128 -19.72 17.26 2.92
N GLY A 129 -20.38 18.40 2.75
CA GLY A 129 -21.00 19.16 3.83
C GLY A 129 -19.97 19.82 4.74
N GLN A 130 -20.42 20.28 5.91
CA GLN A 130 -19.53 20.99 6.83
C GLN A 130 -18.57 20.03 7.53
N THR A 131 -17.37 20.51 7.88
CA THR A 131 -16.52 19.75 8.82
C THR A 131 -17.19 19.66 10.19
N ARG A 132 -17.29 18.44 10.71
CA ARG A 132 -17.74 18.10 12.06
C ARG A 132 -16.54 17.71 12.92
N THR A 133 -16.71 17.78 14.24
CA THR A 133 -15.71 17.34 15.20
C THR A 133 -16.36 16.50 16.28
N ALA A 134 -15.73 15.38 16.62
CA ALA A 134 -16.07 14.57 17.79
C ALA A 134 -14.82 14.40 18.67
N GLN A 135 -15.02 14.16 19.96
CA GLN A 135 -13.93 14.10 20.93
C GLN A 135 -14.19 12.99 21.96
N GLY A 136 -13.18 12.14 22.16
CA GLY A 136 -13.01 11.22 23.29
C GLY A 136 -11.87 11.68 24.22
N ASP A 137 -11.36 10.77 25.04
CA ASP A 137 -10.31 11.06 26.00
C ASP A 137 -8.93 11.15 25.33
N TYR A 138 -8.65 10.25 24.39
CA TYR A 138 -7.41 10.17 23.62
C TYR A 138 -7.56 10.74 22.21
N VAL A 139 -8.75 10.74 21.62
CA VAL A 139 -8.96 11.11 20.21
C VAL A 139 -9.81 12.35 20.05
N ARG A 140 -9.34 13.32 19.27
CA ARG A 140 -10.15 14.39 18.69
C ARG A 140 -10.22 14.18 17.18
N LEU A 141 -11.39 13.85 16.67
CA LEU A 141 -11.64 13.51 15.27
C LEU A 141 -12.34 14.66 14.56
N SER A 142 -11.78 15.13 13.45
CA SER A 142 -12.45 16.03 12.50
C SER A 142 -12.78 15.27 11.22
N TYR A 143 -14.00 15.40 10.70
CA TYR A 143 -14.47 14.64 9.53
C TYR A 143 -15.54 15.40 8.74
N PRO A 144 -15.80 15.07 7.45
CA PRO A 144 -16.87 15.68 6.67
C PRO A 144 -18.25 15.27 7.19
N GLU A 145 -19.24 16.16 7.15
CA GLU A 145 -20.61 15.88 7.62
C GLU A 145 -21.23 14.65 6.94
N ARG A 146 -20.88 14.38 5.68
CA ARG A 146 -21.29 13.17 4.98
C ARG A 146 -20.92 11.87 5.73
N ASP A 147 -19.81 11.88 6.45
CA ASP A 147 -19.28 10.73 7.18
C ASP A 147 -19.76 10.68 8.65
N THR A 148 -20.77 11.46 9.05
CA THR A 148 -21.18 11.63 10.45
C THR A 148 -21.47 10.32 11.19
N ALA A 149 -22.16 9.37 10.55
CA ALA A 149 -22.46 8.08 11.17
C ALA A 149 -21.18 7.29 11.49
N VAL A 150 -20.23 7.23 10.56
CA VAL A 150 -18.96 6.54 10.74
C VAL A 150 -18.06 7.30 11.71
N GLY A 151 -17.90 8.62 11.54
CA GLY A 151 -17.05 9.46 12.37
C GLY A 151 -17.42 9.45 13.85
N HIS A 152 -18.72 9.48 14.17
CA HIS A 152 -19.19 9.38 15.56
C HIS A 152 -18.88 8.04 16.21
N ARG A 153 -18.96 6.94 15.47
CA ARG A 153 -18.63 5.62 16.00
C ARG A 153 -17.12 5.44 16.11
N LEU A 154 -16.39 5.85 15.07
CA LEU A 154 -14.96 5.71 14.95
C LEU A 154 -14.21 6.42 16.08
N VAL A 155 -14.67 7.59 16.54
CA VAL A 155 -14.00 8.28 17.67
C VAL A 155 -13.99 7.40 18.92
N ALA A 156 -15.09 6.73 19.27
CA ALA A 156 -15.20 5.93 20.48
C ALA A 156 -14.37 4.64 20.40
N ASP A 157 -14.40 3.98 19.23
CA ASP A 157 -13.64 2.74 19.01
C ASP A 157 -12.12 3.02 18.94
N LEU A 158 -11.72 4.12 18.29
CA LEU A 158 -10.31 4.55 18.31
C LEU A 158 -9.88 4.98 19.72
N ASP A 159 -10.74 5.63 20.50
CA ASP A 159 -10.42 6.01 21.88
C ASP A 159 -10.11 4.78 22.74
N THR A 160 -10.94 3.74 22.60
CA THR A 160 -10.74 2.44 23.27
C THR A 160 -9.45 1.79 22.82
N LEU A 161 -9.19 1.75 21.51
CA LEU A 161 -7.97 1.20 20.94
C LEU A 161 -6.71 1.91 21.47
N LEU A 162 -6.73 3.25 21.56
CA LEU A 162 -5.59 4.02 22.07
C LEU A 162 -5.41 3.85 23.58
N ALA A 163 -6.49 3.71 24.34
CA ALA A 163 -6.42 3.36 25.75
C ALA A 163 -5.74 2.00 25.95
N ASP A 164 -6.07 1.00 25.12
CA ASP A 164 -5.46 -0.33 25.15
C ASP A 164 -3.99 -0.30 24.72
N LEU A 165 -3.65 0.44 23.65
CA LEU A 165 -2.27 0.68 23.25
C LEU A 165 -1.43 1.24 24.41
N CYS A 166 -1.97 2.22 25.15
CA CYS A 166 -1.28 2.84 26.28
C CYS A 166 -1.18 1.95 27.53
N ARG A 167 -1.89 0.81 27.58
CA ARG A 167 -1.77 -0.19 28.65
C ARG A 167 -0.70 -1.25 28.35
N LEU A 168 -0.22 -1.33 27.11
CA LEU A 168 0.81 -2.28 26.75
C LEU A 168 2.14 -1.96 27.47
N PRO A 169 2.84 -2.96 28.02
CA PRO A 169 4.02 -2.75 28.86
C PRO A 169 5.18 -2.09 28.11
N ASP A 170 5.27 -2.32 26.80
CA ASP A 170 6.32 -1.79 25.92
C ASP A 170 5.94 -0.45 25.27
N VAL A 171 4.91 0.23 25.80
CA VAL A 171 4.42 1.52 25.28
C VAL A 171 4.38 2.55 26.40
N THR A 172 5.20 3.59 26.28
CA THR A 172 5.17 4.74 27.20
C THR A 172 4.40 5.89 26.58
N CYS A 173 3.08 5.94 26.82
CA CYS A 173 2.26 7.06 26.37
C CYS A 173 2.59 8.35 27.15
N PRO A 174 2.75 9.50 26.47
CA PRO A 174 2.92 10.78 27.13
C PRO A 174 1.74 11.11 28.06
N PRO A 175 1.97 11.80 29.19
CA PRO A 175 0.88 12.28 30.01
C PRO A 175 0.02 13.27 29.22
N ASN A 176 -1.30 13.16 29.37
CA ASN A 176 -2.29 13.97 28.64
C ASN A 176 -2.16 13.88 27.11
N PHE A 177 -1.67 12.75 26.59
CA PHE A 177 -1.59 12.51 25.16
C PHE A 177 -2.97 12.66 24.50
N GLN A 178 -3.01 13.36 23.36
CA GLN A 178 -4.19 13.48 22.51
C GLN A 178 -3.82 13.30 21.04
N LEU A 179 -4.45 12.36 20.35
CA LEU A 179 -4.46 12.24 18.90
C LEU A 179 -5.46 13.25 18.30
N ARG A 180 -4.98 14.13 17.42
CA ARG A 180 -5.81 15.00 16.59
C ARG A 180 -5.87 14.40 15.19
N LEU A 181 -6.93 13.65 14.91
CA LEU A 181 -7.12 12.96 13.64
C LEU A 181 -8.05 13.76 12.72
N THR A 182 -7.62 14.02 11.50
CA THR A 182 -8.47 14.54 10.42
C THR A 182 -8.75 13.45 9.41
N LEU A 183 -10.03 13.19 9.14
CA LEU A 183 -10.50 12.41 8.00
C LEU A 183 -10.73 13.40 6.85
N ASP A 184 -9.83 13.38 5.87
CA ASP A 184 -9.67 14.42 4.86
C ASP A 184 -10.30 13.97 3.52
N SER A 185 -11.02 14.88 2.88
CA SER A 185 -11.69 14.65 1.59
C SER A 185 -10.75 14.77 0.39
N ASP A 186 -9.48 15.10 0.60
CA ASP A 186 -8.46 15.09 -0.46
C ASP A 186 -8.00 13.66 -0.77
N GLU A 187 -8.21 13.23 -2.02
CA GLU A 187 -7.80 11.91 -2.52
C GLU A 187 -6.29 11.69 -2.51
N SER A 188 -5.48 12.74 -2.47
CA SER A 188 -4.03 12.62 -2.29
C SER A 188 -3.66 11.89 -1.00
N ARG A 189 -4.58 11.85 -0.01
CA ARG A 189 -4.40 11.04 1.20
C ARG A 189 -4.36 9.54 0.94
N LEU A 190 -5.03 9.04 -0.09
CA LEU A 190 -4.95 7.62 -0.46
C LEU A 190 -3.54 7.26 -0.94
N LEU A 191 -2.93 8.13 -1.76
CA LEU A 191 -1.56 7.96 -2.26
C LEU A 191 -0.52 8.04 -1.14
N ALA A 192 -0.77 8.86 -0.11
CA ALA A 192 0.14 8.97 1.04
C ALA A 192 0.28 7.67 1.84
N LEU A 193 -0.70 6.77 1.76
CA LEU A 193 -0.69 5.48 2.48
C LEU A 193 0.12 4.39 1.76
N GLU A 194 0.46 4.55 0.50
CA GLU A 194 1.11 3.47 -0.26
C GLU A 194 2.58 3.24 0.16
N ARG A 195 3.26 4.28 0.63
CA ARG A 195 4.73 4.26 0.77
C ARG A 195 5.19 3.51 2.02
N ASP A 196 4.86 4.02 3.20
CA ASP A 196 5.23 3.47 4.51
C ASP A 196 4.42 4.19 5.62
N PHE A 197 4.12 3.55 6.75
CA PHE A 197 3.64 4.25 7.96
C PHE A 197 4.59 5.34 8.44
N ARG A 198 5.89 5.23 8.11
CA ARG A 198 6.87 6.30 8.37
C ARG A 198 6.70 7.55 7.48
N THR A 199 5.99 7.46 6.35
CA THR A 199 5.75 8.63 5.48
C THR A 199 4.53 9.45 5.91
N ILE A 200 3.67 8.90 6.77
CA ILE A 200 2.73 9.74 7.51
C ILE A 200 3.56 10.44 8.58
N PHE A 201 3.88 11.72 8.36
CA PHE A 201 4.67 12.51 9.30
C PHE A 201 3.74 13.08 10.38
N PRO A 202 3.67 12.48 11.59
CA PRO A 202 2.92 13.07 12.69
C PRO A 202 3.48 14.45 13.00
N ARG A 203 2.60 15.45 13.05
CA ARG A 203 2.98 16.76 13.58
C ARG A 203 2.77 16.76 15.08
N ARG A 204 3.87 16.82 15.85
CA ARG A 204 3.80 16.95 17.30
C ARG A 204 3.43 18.39 17.68
N GLY A 205 2.35 18.54 18.44
CA GLY A 205 1.96 19.79 19.08
C GLY A 205 2.79 20.07 20.34
N SER A 206 2.78 21.32 20.80
CA SER A 206 3.44 21.72 22.05
C SER A 206 2.76 21.16 23.30
N ASP A 207 1.57 20.59 23.15
CA ASP A 207 0.67 20.09 24.20
C ASP A 207 0.64 18.56 24.27
N ASN A 208 1.72 17.88 23.86
CA ASN A 208 1.80 16.42 23.70
C ASN A 208 0.77 15.85 22.70
N SER A 209 0.11 16.70 21.90
CA SER A 209 -0.77 16.22 20.84
C SER A 209 0.03 15.70 19.64
N ILE A 210 -0.54 14.71 18.96
CA ILE A 210 -0.04 14.25 17.65
C ILE A 210 -1.15 14.49 16.64
N SER A 211 -0.86 15.21 15.56
CA SER A 211 -1.81 15.39 14.46
C SER A 211 -1.54 14.41 13.33
N LEU A 212 -2.59 13.72 12.87
CA LEU A 212 -2.58 12.84 11.71
C LEU A 212 -3.71 13.22 10.74
N SER A 213 -3.48 13.01 9.45
CA SER A 213 -4.51 13.13 8.41
C SER A 213 -4.59 11.82 7.65
N LEU A 214 -5.79 11.28 7.52
CA LEU A 214 -6.11 10.03 6.82
C LEU A 214 -7.27 10.30 5.85
N PRO A 215 -7.45 9.49 4.79
CA PRO A 215 -8.57 9.68 3.87
C PRO A 215 -9.91 9.60 4.60
N ALA A 216 -10.92 10.29 4.10
CA ALA A 216 -12.28 10.21 4.60
C ALA A 216 -12.93 8.85 4.27
N PRO A 217 -13.81 8.29 5.14
CA PRO A 217 -14.52 7.05 4.88
C PRO A 217 -15.24 7.01 3.53
N THR A 218 -15.87 8.09 3.08
CA THR A 218 -16.47 8.14 1.73
C THR A 218 -15.44 7.93 0.60
N LEU A 219 -14.16 8.35 0.75
CA LEU A 219 -13.11 8.08 -0.24
C LEU A 219 -12.66 6.61 -0.24
N VAL A 220 -12.69 5.97 0.94
CA VAL A 220 -12.30 4.57 1.12
C VAL A 220 -13.42 3.62 0.69
N GLY A 221 -14.66 3.98 0.98
CA GLY A 221 -15.86 3.16 0.86
C GLY A 221 -16.61 3.16 2.20
N LEU A 222 -17.88 3.54 2.19
CA LEU A 222 -18.70 3.57 3.41
C LEU A 222 -19.10 2.15 3.80
N PRO A 223 -19.02 1.77 5.09
CA PRO A 223 -19.45 0.44 5.51
C PRO A 223 -20.97 0.29 5.38
N LEU A 224 -21.43 -0.80 4.75
CA LEU A 224 -22.86 -1.14 4.66
C LEU A 224 -23.35 -1.97 5.84
N ASP A 225 -22.42 -2.63 6.54
CA ASP A 225 -22.71 -3.49 7.69
C ASP A 225 -21.58 -3.43 8.75
N GLU A 226 -21.77 -4.20 9.81
CA GLU A 226 -20.81 -4.31 10.91
C GLU A 226 -19.45 -4.88 10.47
N ALA A 227 -19.44 -5.81 9.52
CA ALA A 227 -18.20 -6.42 9.04
C ALA A 227 -17.38 -5.41 8.22
N GLY A 228 -18.03 -4.64 7.35
CA GLY A 228 -17.44 -3.53 6.62
C GLY A 228 -16.92 -2.43 7.55
N TYR A 229 -17.67 -2.11 8.61
CA TYR A 229 -17.20 -1.14 9.61
C TYR A 229 -15.96 -1.67 10.36
N ALA A 230 -16.00 -2.92 10.82
CA ALA A 230 -14.86 -3.54 11.50
C ALA A 230 -13.62 -3.65 10.60
N ALA A 231 -13.81 -3.86 9.29
CA ALA A 231 -12.73 -3.82 8.31
C ALA A 231 -12.10 -2.42 8.20
N LEU A 232 -12.93 -1.39 8.08
CA LEU A 232 -12.51 0.01 8.03
C LEU A 232 -11.76 0.43 9.31
N LEU A 233 -12.30 0.08 10.48
CA LEU A 233 -11.67 0.32 11.78
C LEU A 233 -10.30 -0.37 11.88
N ARG A 234 -10.19 -1.63 11.44
CA ARG A 234 -8.90 -2.35 11.43
C ARG A 234 -7.87 -1.67 10.52
N GLY A 235 -8.29 -1.19 9.35
CA GLY A 235 -7.44 -0.44 8.43
C GLY A 235 -6.91 0.85 9.07
N TYR A 236 -7.79 1.73 9.54
CA TYR A 236 -7.38 2.97 10.20
C TYR A 236 -6.59 2.73 11.50
N GLY A 237 -7.09 1.82 12.35
CA GLY A 237 -6.46 1.46 13.62
C GLY A 237 -5.05 0.91 13.44
N GLY A 238 -4.82 0.09 12.41
CA GLY A 238 -3.50 -0.43 12.06
C GLY A 238 -2.49 0.67 11.75
N TRP A 239 -2.86 1.64 10.91
CA TRP A 239 -2.01 2.80 10.60
C TRP A 239 -1.76 3.69 11.81
N ILE A 240 -2.82 4.09 12.51
CA ILE A 240 -2.72 4.99 13.67
C ILE A 240 -1.83 4.36 14.74
N THR A 241 -2.05 3.09 15.05
CA THR A 241 -1.28 2.37 16.06
C THR A 241 0.19 2.21 15.65
N ALA A 242 0.48 1.87 14.39
CA ALA A 242 1.86 1.76 13.90
C ALA A 242 2.63 3.08 14.00
N VAL A 243 1.98 4.19 13.62
CA VAL A 243 2.56 5.54 13.71
C VAL A 243 2.78 5.94 15.16
N LEU A 244 1.77 5.80 16.02
CA LEU A 244 1.89 6.18 17.43
C LEU A 244 2.89 5.33 18.20
N TYR A 245 2.93 4.02 17.95
CA TYR A 245 3.93 3.15 18.55
C TYR A 245 5.36 3.58 18.18
N THR A 246 5.58 3.93 16.91
CA THR A 246 6.87 4.45 16.44
C THR A 246 7.22 5.78 17.11
N GLU A 247 6.24 6.67 17.29
CA GLU A 247 6.44 7.97 17.92
C GLU A 247 6.70 7.88 19.43
N PHE A 248 5.99 7.00 20.14
CA PHE A 248 6.18 6.81 21.57
C PHE A 248 7.50 6.10 21.89
N ASN A 249 7.95 5.20 21.00
CA ASN A 249 9.17 4.43 21.16
C ASN A 249 10.32 4.93 20.26
N ARG A 250 10.30 6.21 19.86
CA ARG A 250 11.27 6.77 18.89
C ARG A 250 12.74 6.56 19.30
N SER A 251 13.05 6.57 20.59
CA SER A 251 14.41 6.33 21.10
C SER A 251 14.90 4.90 20.89
N GLN A 252 13.98 3.94 20.77
CA GLN A 252 14.28 2.52 20.61
C GLN A 252 14.37 2.12 19.13
N GLN A 253 13.90 2.97 18.20
CA GLN A 253 13.82 2.70 16.76
C GLN A 253 13.20 1.32 16.47
N PRO A 254 11.92 1.11 16.82
CA PRO A 254 11.30 -0.21 16.70
C PRO A 254 11.37 -0.71 15.26
N ASN A 255 11.78 -1.97 15.12
CA ASN A 255 11.77 -2.65 13.83
C ASN A 255 10.35 -3.10 13.46
N TYR A 256 10.16 -3.48 12.19
CA TYR A 256 8.86 -3.88 11.67
C TYR A 256 8.24 -5.08 12.41
N GLN A 257 9.05 -6.03 12.90
CA GLN A 257 8.55 -7.20 13.62
C GLN A 257 7.96 -6.83 14.98
N THR A 258 8.60 -5.92 15.71
CA THR A 258 8.07 -5.40 16.98
C THR A 258 6.73 -4.69 16.74
N ILE A 259 6.63 -3.86 15.70
CA ILE A 259 5.37 -3.19 15.34
C ILE A 259 4.29 -4.22 15.02
N LYS A 260 4.60 -5.24 14.21
CA LYS A 260 3.66 -6.33 13.87
C LYS A 260 3.17 -7.06 15.13
N GLN A 261 4.06 -7.37 16.07
CA GLN A 261 3.72 -8.03 17.32
C GLN A 261 2.82 -7.16 18.21
N THR A 262 3.10 -5.86 18.31
CA THR A 262 2.25 -4.91 19.04
C THR A 262 0.86 -4.83 18.42
N LEU A 263 0.77 -4.70 17.10
CA LEU A 263 -0.51 -4.65 16.40
C LEU A 263 -1.34 -5.92 16.65
N ALA A 264 -0.71 -7.10 16.61
CA ALA A 264 -1.38 -8.36 16.88
C ALA A 264 -1.96 -8.46 18.31
N GLN A 265 -1.34 -7.81 19.30
CA GLN A 265 -1.88 -7.75 20.68
C GLN A 265 -3.18 -6.94 20.78
N LEU A 266 -3.46 -6.10 19.78
CA LEU A 266 -4.65 -5.24 19.68
C LEU A 266 -5.64 -5.74 18.62
N ASP A 267 -5.48 -6.99 18.15
CA ASP A 267 -6.25 -7.57 17.04
C ASP A 267 -6.17 -6.73 15.75
N LEU A 268 -5.03 -6.06 15.55
CA LEU A 268 -4.72 -5.28 14.36
C LEU A 268 -3.69 -5.99 13.50
N ARG A 269 -3.63 -5.57 12.24
CA ARG A 269 -2.62 -6.00 11.28
C ARG A 269 -1.75 -4.84 10.88
N PRO A 270 -0.47 -5.10 10.55
CA PRO A 270 0.30 -4.11 9.84
C PRO A 270 -0.37 -3.81 8.49
N PRO A 271 -0.40 -2.53 8.07
CA PRO A 271 -0.73 -2.17 6.71
C PRO A 271 0.07 -3.05 5.73
N PRO A 272 -0.57 -3.63 4.70
CA PRO A 272 0.13 -4.43 3.72
C PRO A 272 0.99 -3.50 2.84
N LEU A 273 2.23 -3.30 3.22
CA LEU A 273 3.23 -2.66 2.37
C LEU A 273 3.64 -3.69 1.31
N PHE A 274 3.34 -3.42 0.04
CA PHE A 274 3.76 -4.23 -1.12
C PHE A 274 3.25 -5.70 -1.17
N ARG A 275 2.13 -6.04 -0.53
CA ARG A 275 1.58 -7.41 -0.64
C ARG A 275 0.92 -7.64 -2.00
N GLU A 276 1.25 -8.78 -2.61
CA GLU A 276 0.46 -9.37 -3.68
C GLU A 276 -0.99 -9.57 -3.19
N ARG A 277 -1.97 -9.43 -4.09
CA ARG A 277 -3.38 -9.59 -3.71
C ARG A 277 -3.58 -10.98 -3.08
N PRO A 278 -4.31 -11.11 -1.97
CA PRO A 278 -4.40 -12.39 -1.26
C PRO A 278 -4.99 -13.53 -2.11
N TRP A 279 -5.75 -13.21 -3.17
CA TRP A 279 -6.24 -14.19 -4.15
C TRP A 279 -5.33 -14.40 -5.37
N GLN A 280 -4.36 -13.52 -5.65
CA GLN A 280 -3.35 -13.77 -6.68
C GLN A 280 -2.36 -14.88 -6.26
N ALA A 281 -2.26 -15.16 -4.95
CA ALA A 281 -1.53 -16.31 -4.44
C ALA A 281 -2.15 -17.67 -4.86
N GLN A 282 -3.37 -17.69 -5.41
CA GLN A 282 -3.89 -18.82 -6.19
C GLN A 282 -3.45 -18.69 -7.65
N THR A 283 -2.14 -18.63 -7.88
CA THR A 283 -1.61 -18.90 -9.21
C THR A 283 -2.01 -20.35 -9.56
N PRO A 284 -2.34 -20.67 -10.84
CA PRO A 284 -2.32 -22.05 -11.30
C PRO A 284 -1.01 -22.70 -10.85
N ALA A 285 -1.04 -23.99 -10.53
CA ALA A 285 0.09 -24.74 -9.98
C ALA A 285 1.41 -24.22 -10.57
N PRO A 286 2.41 -23.88 -9.72
CA PRO A 286 3.58 -23.15 -10.14
C PRO A 286 4.08 -23.70 -11.46
N ILE A 287 4.37 -22.82 -12.43
CA ILE A 287 5.09 -23.21 -13.65
C ILE A 287 6.21 -24.12 -13.15
N PRO A 288 6.27 -25.40 -13.56
CA PRO A 288 7.25 -26.33 -13.02
C PRO A 288 8.59 -25.62 -13.11
N LEU A 289 9.31 -25.58 -11.98
CA LEU A 289 10.62 -24.97 -11.95
C LEU A 289 11.38 -25.55 -13.15
N PRO A 290 12.05 -24.72 -13.96
CA PRO A 290 12.89 -25.26 -15.03
C PRO A 290 13.80 -26.32 -14.41
N GLU A 291 14.11 -27.41 -15.14
CA GLU A 291 14.97 -28.51 -14.66
C GLU A 291 16.45 -28.08 -14.49
N GLN A 292 16.66 -26.86 -14.01
CA GLN A 292 17.94 -26.22 -13.82
C GLN A 292 18.06 -25.74 -12.37
N ASN A 293 19.30 -25.66 -11.95
CA ASN A 293 19.62 -25.10 -10.65
C ASN A 293 19.26 -23.61 -10.59
N LEU A 294 18.86 -23.13 -9.41
CA LEU A 294 18.55 -21.72 -9.21
C LEU A 294 19.74 -21.02 -8.57
N LEU A 295 20.05 -19.81 -9.04
CA LEU A 295 21.00 -18.91 -8.39
C LEU A 295 20.26 -17.63 -8.01
N MET A 296 20.33 -17.25 -6.74
CA MET A 296 19.53 -16.16 -6.19
C MET A 296 20.38 -15.23 -5.33
N ILE A 297 20.03 -13.94 -5.34
CA ILE A 297 20.52 -12.98 -4.35
C ILE A 297 19.45 -12.86 -3.27
N CYS A 298 19.81 -13.18 -2.04
CA CYS A 298 18.95 -13.09 -0.86
C CYS A 298 19.45 -11.98 0.06
N TYR A 299 18.53 -11.28 0.73
CA TYR A 299 18.85 -10.22 1.70
C TYR A 299 18.41 -10.66 3.10
N PRO A 300 19.14 -11.56 3.77
CA PRO A 300 18.81 -11.94 5.12
C PRO A 300 19.01 -10.73 6.06
N ASN A 301 17.92 -10.26 6.65
CA ASN A 301 17.93 -9.29 7.75
C ASN A 301 18.73 -7.99 7.46
N SER A 302 18.64 -7.50 6.22
CA SER A 302 18.95 -6.13 5.77
C SER A 302 20.41 -5.63 5.68
N GLU A 303 21.44 -6.40 6.03
CA GLU A 303 22.80 -5.82 6.08
C GLU A 303 23.78 -6.27 5.00
N THR A 304 23.68 -7.51 4.47
CA THR A 304 24.51 -7.92 3.32
C THR A 304 23.77 -8.88 2.39
N PRO A 305 23.80 -8.63 1.07
CA PRO A 305 23.24 -9.57 0.10
C PRO A 305 24.09 -10.84 0.05
N GLN A 306 23.43 -11.99 0.03
CA GLN A 306 24.04 -13.30 -0.09
C GLN A 306 23.65 -13.97 -1.40
N VAL A 307 24.58 -14.67 -2.04
CA VAL A 307 24.31 -15.51 -3.20
C VAL A 307 24.01 -16.93 -2.71
N TRP A 308 22.87 -17.45 -3.12
CA TRP A 308 22.39 -18.78 -2.78
C TRP A 308 22.18 -19.60 -4.05
N HIS A 309 22.65 -20.84 -4.02
CA HIS A 309 22.44 -21.86 -5.06
C HIS A 309 21.44 -22.90 -4.54
N TYR A 310 20.41 -23.19 -5.34
CA TYR A 310 19.51 -24.32 -5.11
C TYR A 310 19.80 -25.42 -6.13
N ASP A 311 20.27 -26.56 -5.64
CA ASP A 311 20.40 -27.79 -6.42
C ASP A 311 19.04 -28.47 -6.48
N LEU A 312 18.36 -28.38 -7.63
CA LEU A 312 16.99 -28.86 -7.80
C LEU A 312 16.92 -30.39 -7.66
N ALA A 313 17.88 -31.11 -8.24
CA ALA A 313 17.94 -32.56 -8.21
C ALA A 313 18.13 -33.12 -6.80
N LYS A 314 18.86 -32.39 -5.95
CA LYS A 314 19.09 -32.78 -4.55
C LYS A 314 18.14 -32.10 -3.57
N SER A 315 17.41 -31.08 -3.98
CA SER A 315 16.59 -30.22 -3.13
C SER A 315 17.37 -29.60 -1.97
N VAL A 316 18.59 -29.12 -2.24
CA VAL A 316 19.49 -28.55 -1.22
C VAL A 316 19.88 -27.12 -1.57
N TRP A 317 19.79 -26.24 -0.57
CA TRP A 317 20.34 -24.88 -0.63
C TRP A 317 21.80 -24.86 -0.20
N ARG A 318 22.60 -24.07 -0.91
CA ARG A 318 24.01 -23.80 -0.61
C ARG A 318 24.26 -22.31 -0.67
N GLU A 319 24.92 -21.76 0.35
CA GLU A 319 25.39 -20.37 0.33
C GLU A 319 26.69 -20.31 -0.47
N GLU A 320 26.67 -19.62 -1.60
CA GLU A 320 27.84 -19.43 -2.48
C GLU A 320 28.68 -18.23 -2.08
N THR A 321 28.14 -17.30 -1.27
CA THR A 321 28.88 -16.10 -0.80
C THR A 321 30.19 -16.46 -0.12
N ALA A 322 30.21 -17.50 0.70
CA ALA A 322 31.43 -17.93 1.40
C ALA A 322 32.50 -18.47 0.42
N VAL A 323 32.08 -19.17 -0.64
CA VAL A 323 32.96 -19.69 -1.69
C VAL A 323 33.54 -18.53 -2.51
N LEU A 324 32.68 -17.58 -2.89
CA LEU A 324 33.07 -16.36 -3.59
C LEU A 324 34.05 -15.51 -2.75
N ALA A 325 33.77 -15.34 -1.46
CA ALA A 325 34.62 -14.65 -0.50
C ALA A 325 35.99 -15.30 -0.29
N ALA A 326 36.08 -16.63 -0.41
CA ALA A 326 37.34 -17.35 -0.31
C ALA A 326 38.21 -17.20 -1.56
N GLN A 327 37.62 -16.86 -2.71
CA GLN A 327 38.33 -16.65 -3.97
C GLN A 327 38.86 -15.23 -4.15
N THR A 328 38.46 -14.30 -3.29
CA THR A 328 39.04 -12.95 -3.23
C THR A 328 39.96 -12.80 -2.02
N SER A 329 40.51 -11.61 -1.81
CA SER A 329 41.47 -11.30 -0.73
C SER A 329 40.90 -11.44 0.69
N GLY A 330 39.74 -12.09 0.88
CA GLY A 330 39.04 -12.23 2.16
C GLY A 330 38.25 -10.99 2.58
N ILE A 331 38.21 -9.96 1.73
CA ILE A 331 37.63 -8.64 2.01
C ILE A 331 36.09 -8.63 1.85
N LEU A 332 35.51 -9.60 1.13
CA LEU A 332 34.06 -9.74 0.92
C LEU A 332 33.22 -9.93 2.21
N ARG A 333 33.83 -10.02 3.39
CA ARG A 333 33.11 -10.23 4.65
C ARG A 333 32.56 -8.97 5.32
N GLN A 334 32.99 -7.77 4.94
CA GLN A 334 32.65 -6.58 5.74
C GLN A 334 31.88 -5.48 5.01
N GLN A 335 32.00 -5.29 3.69
CA GLN A 335 31.29 -4.22 2.97
C GLN A 335 30.99 -4.55 1.50
N VAL A 336 30.16 -5.57 1.25
CA VAL A 336 29.67 -5.85 -0.11
C VAL A 336 28.50 -4.93 -0.44
N ARG A 337 28.67 -4.07 -1.44
CA ARG A 337 27.57 -3.31 -2.03
C ARG A 337 27.16 -3.94 -3.35
N TRP A 338 25.86 -4.23 -3.46
CA TRP A 338 25.12 -4.53 -4.69
C TRP A 338 25.73 -5.61 -5.60
N PRO A 339 25.43 -6.90 -5.35
CA PRO A 339 25.76 -7.92 -6.32
C PRO A 339 24.90 -7.73 -7.57
N GLY A 340 25.57 -7.49 -8.71
CA GLY A 340 24.91 -7.64 -10.01
C GLY A 340 24.81 -9.12 -10.33
N LEU A 341 23.65 -9.59 -10.79
CA LEU A 341 23.46 -10.95 -11.27
C LEU A 341 22.85 -10.89 -12.66
N ALA A 342 23.57 -11.43 -13.65
CA ALA A 342 23.10 -11.52 -15.03
C ALA A 342 23.22 -12.97 -15.52
N PRO A 343 22.13 -13.63 -15.96
CA PRO A 343 22.22 -14.95 -16.54
C PRO A 343 23.01 -14.90 -17.87
N LEU A 344 23.66 -16.01 -18.22
CA LEU A 344 24.23 -16.17 -19.54
C LEU A 344 23.13 -16.36 -20.60
N PRO A 345 23.36 -15.99 -21.87
CA PRO A 345 22.35 -16.13 -22.93
C PRO A 345 21.84 -17.55 -23.17
N ASP A 346 22.59 -18.57 -22.74
CA ASP A 346 22.27 -19.99 -22.90
C ASP A 346 21.82 -20.66 -21.59
N ASP A 347 21.58 -19.87 -20.53
CA ASP A 347 21.22 -20.33 -19.18
C ASP A 347 22.21 -21.31 -18.53
N SER A 348 23.42 -21.47 -19.09
CA SER A 348 24.45 -22.36 -18.54
C SER A 348 25.08 -21.85 -17.24
N GLY A 349 24.75 -20.63 -16.84
CA GLY A 349 25.32 -19.98 -15.66
C GLY A 349 24.95 -18.51 -15.55
N ALA A 350 25.71 -17.77 -14.75
CA ALA A 350 25.51 -16.36 -14.52
C ALA A 350 26.83 -15.62 -14.32
N VAL A 351 26.84 -14.33 -14.65
CA VAL A 351 27.87 -13.39 -14.23
C VAL A 351 27.41 -12.76 -12.92
N ILE A 352 28.28 -12.82 -11.91
CA ILE A 352 28.07 -12.20 -10.60
C ILE A 352 29.08 -11.07 -10.44
N GLN A 353 28.62 -9.85 -10.24
CA GLN A 353 29.48 -8.71 -9.96
C GLN A 353 29.49 -8.42 -8.47
N PHE A 354 30.66 -8.14 -7.90
CA PHE A 354 30.80 -7.62 -6.54
C PHE A 354 31.65 -6.37 -6.56
N ASN A 355 31.33 -5.39 -5.71
CA ASN A 355 32.21 -4.29 -5.41
C ASN A 355 32.85 -4.51 -4.04
N GLU A 356 34.17 -4.64 -4.02
CA GLU A 356 35.00 -4.72 -2.84
C GLU A 356 35.49 -3.32 -2.46
N PHE A 357 35.50 -2.99 -1.18
CA PHE A 357 36.12 -1.77 -0.68
C PHE A 357 37.35 -2.14 0.13
N ASP A 358 38.51 -1.64 -0.28
CA ASP A 358 39.74 -1.73 0.49
C ASP A 358 40.32 -0.34 0.78
N GLU A 359 41.49 -0.30 1.39
CA GLU A 359 42.19 0.96 1.73
C GLU A 359 42.58 1.81 0.49
N ASN A 360 42.56 1.22 -0.71
CA ASN A 360 42.88 1.86 -1.98
C ASN A 360 41.63 2.23 -2.82
N GLY A 361 40.41 1.93 -2.32
CA GLY A 361 39.15 2.33 -2.95
C GLY A 361 38.23 1.17 -3.30
N GLU A 362 37.32 1.40 -4.25
CA GLU A 362 36.31 0.44 -4.69
C GLU A 362 36.82 -0.39 -5.88
N ARG A 363 36.93 -1.70 -5.72
CA ARG A 363 37.34 -2.64 -6.77
C ARG A 363 36.15 -3.48 -7.21
N SER A 364 35.86 -3.50 -8.51
CA SER A 364 34.82 -4.37 -9.07
C SER A 364 35.42 -5.73 -9.46
N VAL A 365 34.83 -6.80 -8.94
CA VAL A 365 35.19 -8.19 -9.23
C VAL A 365 34.02 -8.87 -9.93
N LEU A 366 34.29 -9.43 -11.11
CA LEU A 366 33.34 -10.22 -11.88
C LEU A 366 33.66 -11.70 -11.74
N PHE A 367 32.66 -12.47 -11.35
CA PHE A 367 32.69 -13.93 -11.33
C PHE A 367 31.83 -14.46 -12.45
N LEU A 368 32.28 -15.55 -13.06
CA LEU A 368 31.43 -16.43 -13.82
C LEU A 368 31.07 -17.63 -12.95
N TRP A 369 29.79 -17.83 -12.71
CA TRP A 369 29.24 -19.01 -12.07
C TRP A 369 28.70 -19.96 -13.14
N GLN A 370 29.26 -21.16 -13.25
CA GLN A 370 28.84 -22.22 -14.17
C GLN A 370 29.07 -23.58 -13.48
N ASP A 371 28.17 -24.54 -13.69
CA ASP A 371 28.30 -25.92 -13.19
C ASP A 371 28.56 -26.02 -11.67
N GLY A 372 27.96 -25.12 -10.88
CA GLY A 372 28.14 -25.09 -9.43
C GLY A 372 29.54 -24.63 -8.98
N GLN A 373 30.27 -23.93 -9.85
CA GLN A 373 31.57 -23.33 -9.54
C GLN A 373 31.60 -21.87 -9.95
N ALA A 374 32.11 -21.03 -9.07
CA ALA A 374 32.46 -19.66 -9.40
C ALA A 374 33.94 -19.55 -9.79
N ARG A 375 34.26 -18.71 -10.78
CA ARG A 375 35.62 -18.32 -11.14
C ARG A 375 35.69 -16.82 -11.42
N VAL A 376 36.75 -16.16 -10.96
CA VAL A 376 37.00 -14.75 -11.29
C VAL A 376 37.31 -14.62 -12.79
N ILE A 377 36.54 -13.79 -13.50
CA ILE A 377 36.74 -13.50 -14.93
C ILE A 377 37.29 -12.10 -15.18
N SER A 378 37.09 -11.18 -14.24
CA SER A 378 37.68 -9.85 -14.28
C SER A 378 37.78 -9.26 -12.89
N SER A 379 38.78 -8.39 -12.73
CA SER A 379 38.99 -7.64 -11.51
C SER A 379 39.57 -6.29 -11.91
N MET A 380 38.79 -5.23 -11.75
CA MET A 380 39.17 -3.87 -12.14
C MET A 380 39.38 -3.00 -10.91
N SER A 381 40.60 -2.46 -10.77
CA SER A 381 40.91 -1.38 -9.83
C SER A 381 40.54 -0.03 -10.48
N PRO A 382 40.08 0.99 -9.72
CA PRO A 382 39.77 2.33 -10.23
C PRO A 382 40.90 2.95 -11.05
N GLU A 383 42.15 2.63 -10.71
CA GLU A 383 43.34 3.16 -11.36
C GLU A 383 43.50 2.70 -12.82
N ASN A 384 42.77 1.65 -13.24
CA ASN A 384 42.82 1.08 -14.59
C ASN A 384 41.64 1.51 -15.48
N LEU A 385 40.78 2.42 -15.01
CA LEU A 385 39.56 2.85 -15.72
C LEU A 385 39.71 4.19 -16.48
N TRP A 386 40.94 4.73 -16.58
CA TRP A 386 41.24 5.98 -17.29
C TRP A 386 42.43 5.87 -18.24
#